data_AF-A0AAE4LZS8-F1
#
_entry.id   AF-A0AAE4LZS8-F1
#
_cell.length_a   1.000
_cell.length_b   1.000
_cell.length_c   1.000
_cell.angle_alpha   90.00
_cell.angle_beta   90.00
_cell.angle_gamma   90.00
#
_symmetry.space_group_name_H-M   'P 1'
#
loop_
_entity.id
_entity.type
_entity.pdbx_description
1 polymer ?
#
loop_
_entity_poly.entity_id
_entity_poly.type
_entity_poly.pdbx_seq_one_letter_code
_entity_poly.pdbx_strand_id
1 'polypeptide(L)'
;MTDEHIIEAIGMTRVVIRDGVVVETGEPKIHSCPLAKRFAKPVDPITSAAVADNITARIDRFGMCTKNREVLDKETFVLFGASELMTTGLRTGRIDAAVIACDGAGTAIVRSPELVQGIGGRMSGLVSTTPYPEVIARIEEAGGFVVNKKTGAMDALAGLAKAKEMGWTKVAVTIAGFQHELAEEIRAAYPNALIIAVHTSSVASLEDALRLAKASDLVFSCASKYVREAAASCALVQGGVGVPVFATSKPGKMIIMDRLIETDQPILVKNTRLPVSDMGSIPDPLI
;
A
#
# COMPACT_ATOMS: atom_id res chain seq x y z
N MET A 1 26.65 -1.54 9.31
CA MET A 1 25.24 -1.94 9.41
C MET A 1 25.09 -3.16 8.53
N THR A 2 24.39 -4.18 9.00
CA THR A 2 23.99 -5.32 8.16
C THR A 2 22.90 -4.84 7.23
N ASP A 3 23.06 -5.07 5.93
CA ASP A 3 22.02 -4.77 4.95
C ASP A 3 20.86 -5.77 5.14
N GLU A 4 19.77 -5.30 5.73
CA GLU A 4 18.61 -6.13 6.04
C GLU A 4 17.29 -5.38 5.79
N HIS A 5 16.35 -6.10 5.18
CA HIS A 5 14.99 -5.66 4.96
C HIS A 5 14.02 -6.76 5.38
N ILE A 6 12.93 -6.37 6.04
CA ILE A 6 11.87 -7.29 6.44
C ILE A 6 10.58 -6.81 5.81
N ILE A 7 9.90 -7.71 5.11
CA ILE A 7 8.60 -7.43 4.49
C ILE A 7 7.57 -8.49 4.89
N GLU A 8 6.31 -8.06 5.00
CA GLU A 8 5.13 -8.89 4.92
C GLU A 8 4.68 -8.96 3.46
N ALA A 9 5.04 -10.07 2.80
CA ALA A 9 4.75 -10.34 1.41
C ALA A 9 3.40 -11.06 1.22
N ILE A 10 3.24 -11.67 0.05
CA ILE A 10 2.03 -12.36 -0.38
C ILE A 10 1.64 -13.40 0.67
N GLY A 11 0.36 -13.37 1.05
CA GLY A 11 -0.21 -14.28 2.04
C GLY A 11 0.28 -14.09 3.47
N MET A 12 0.63 -12.84 3.85
CA MET A 12 1.22 -12.50 5.15
C MET A 12 2.54 -13.22 5.42
N THR A 13 3.25 -13.57 4.35
CA THR A 13 4.51 -14.28 4.48
C THR A 13 5.58 -13.30 4.89
N ARG A 14 6.21 -13.54 6.05
CA ARG A 14 7.42 -12.80 6.43
C ARG A 14 8.57 -13.20 5.52
N VAL A 15 9.24 -12.22 4.91
CA VAL A 15 10.42 -12.42 4.08
C VAL A 15 11.56 -11.54 4.59
N VAL A 16 12.75 -12.12 4.72
CA VAL A 16 13.98 -11.38 5.04
C VAL A 16 14.87 -11.35 3.82
N ILE A 17 15.29 -10.15 3.47
CA ILE A 17 16.20 -9.90 2.35
C ILE A 17 17.47 -9.30 2.95
N ARG A 18 18.63 -9.88 2.61
CA ARG A 18 19.96 -9.36 2.97
C ARG A 18 20.82 -9.27 1.73
N ASP A 19 21.48 -8.14 1.55
CA ASP A 19 22.37 -7.89 0.39
C ASP A 19 21.69 -8.21 -0.96
N GLY A 20 20.39 -7.91 -1.08
CA GLY A 20 19.60 -8.24 -2.28
C GLY A 20 19.28 -9.72 -2.49
N VAL A 21 19.41 -10.56 -1.46
CA VAL A 21 19.10 -12.00 -1.53
C VAL A 21 18.04 -12.35 -0.50
N VAL A 22 17.03 -13.13 -0.91
CA VAL A 22 16.06 -13.71 0.02
C VAL A 22 16.75 -14.78 0.87
N VAL A 23 16.89 -14.53 2.17
CA VAL A 23 17.57 -15.45 3.10
C VAL A 23 16.61 -16.20 4.02
N GLU A 24 15.37 -15.70 4.16
CA GLU A 24 14.33 -16.34 4.96
C GLU A 24 12.97 -16.10 4.31
N THR A 25 12.11 -17.11 4.32
CA THR A 25 10.71 -17.00 3.93
C THR A 25 9.87 -17.84 4.88
N GLY A 26 8.96 -17.20 5.60
CA GLY A 26 8.07 -17.86 6.55
C GLY A 26 6.90 -18.58 5.89
N GLU A 27 6.03 -19.15 6.71
CA GLU A 27 4.85 -19.86 6.23
C GLU A 27 3.70 -18.88 5.91
N PRO A 28 3.10 -18.96 4.71
CA PRO A 28 1.94 -18.15 4.35
C PRO A 28 0.72 -18.53 5.19
N LYS A 29 -0.16 -17.55 5.44
CA LYS A 29 -1.43 -17.72 6.17
C LYS A 29 -2.63 -17.96 5.27
N ILE A 30 -2.48 -17.77 3.97
CA ILE A 30 -3.51 -18.02 2.96
C ILE A 30 -2.93 -18.81 1.78
N HIS A 31 -3.79 -19.53 1.07
CA HIS A 31 -3.44 -20.44 -0.01
C HIS A 31 -3.60 -19.84 -1.40
N SER A 32 -4.50 -18.86 -1.57
CA SER A 32 -4.77 -18.21 -2.85
C SER A 32 -5.14 -16.74 -2.65
N CYS A 33 -4.77 -15.89 -3.60
CA CYS A 33 -5.17 -14.49 -3.65
C CYS A 33 -5.31 -14.04 -5.12
N PRO A 34 -6.46 -13.48 -5.54
CA PRO A 34 -6.67 -13.05 -6.93
C PRO A 34 -5.65 -12.03 -7.43
N LEU A 35 -5.17 -11.16 -6.53
CA LEU A 35 -4.11 -10.19 -6.85
C LEU A 35 -2.76 -10.89 -7.08
N ALA A 36 -2.45 -11.94 -6.30
CA ALA A 36 -1.20 -12.67 -6.41
C ALA A 36 -1.04 -13.40 -7.75
N LYS A 37 -2.16 -13.83 -8.35
CA LYS A 37 -2.20 -14.44 -9.69
C LYS A 37 -1.86 -13.47 -10.82
N ARG A 38 -1.95 -12.16 -10.56
CA ARG A 38 -1.77 -11.11 -11.56
C ARG A 38 -0.35 -10.55 -11.60
N PHE A 39 0.50 -10.84 -10.62
CA PHE A 39 1.87 -10.33 -10.61
C PHE A 39 2.66 -10.85 -11.80
N ALA A 40 3.70 -10.11 -12.21
CA ALA A 40 4.58 -10.50 -13.31
C ALA A 40 5.18 -11.92 -13.12
N LYS A 41 5.48 -12.28 -11.87
CA LYS A 41 5.70 -13.66 -11.43
C LYS A 41 4.51 -14.09 -10.58
N PRO A 42 3.48 -14.76 -11.15
CA PRO A 42 2.30 -15.16 -10.38
C PRO A 42 2.65 -16.08 -9.20
N VAL A 43 1.84 -16.02 -8.14
CA VAL A 43 1.95 -16.91 -6.98
C VAL A 43 0.61 -17.61 -6.76
N ASP A 44 0.53 -18.86 -7.24
CA ASP A 44 -0.64 -19.73 -7.15
C ASP A 44 -0.21 -21.20 -7.36
N PRO A 45 -0.27 -22.07 -6.34
CA PRO A 45 -0.68 -21.79 -4.96
C PRO A 45 0.32 -20.90 -4.19
N ILE A 46 -0.16 -20.25 -3.13
CA ILE A 46 0.70 -19.48 -2.22
C ILE A 46 1.44 -20.45 -1.30
N THR A 47 2.76 -20.56 -1.53
CA THR A 47 3.71 -21.36 -0.73
C THR A 47 4.94 -20.52 -0.42
N SER A 48 5.69 -20.88 0.62
CA SER A 48 6.94 -20.19 1.00
C SER A 48 7.92 -20.10 -0.19
N ALA A 49 8.09 -21.19 -0.95
CA ALA A 49 8.94 -21.21 -2.14
C ALA A 49 8.43 -20.28 -3.26
N ALA A 50 7.13 -20.31 -3.57
CA ALA A 50 6.57 -19.44 -4.62
C ALA A 50 6.62 -17.95 -4.23
N VAL A 51 6.50 -17.64 -2.93
CA VAL A 51 6.70 -16.28 -2.43
C VAL A 51 8.15 -15.86 -2.57
N ALA A 52 9.12 -16.70 -2.18
CA ALA A 52 10.54 -16.42 -2.35
C ALA A 52 10.88 -16.14 -3.82
N ASP A 53 10.41 -16.98 -4.74
CA ASP A 53 10.58 -16.81 -6.19
C ASP A 53 9.99 -15.49 -6.70
N ASN A 54 8.81 -15.10 -6.21
CA ASN A 54 8.20 -13.81 -6.57
C ASN A 54 9.03 -12.62 -6.08
N ILE A 55 9.53 -12.69 -4.84
CA ILE A 55 10.35 -11.62 -4.26
C ILE A 55 11.69 -11.52 -5.01
N THR A 56 12.38 -12.64 -5.25
CA THR A 56 13.61 -12.67 -6.07
C THR A 56 13.38 -12.05 -7.45
N ALA A 57 12.27 -12.39 -8.12
CA ALA A 57 11.94 -11.79 -9.42
C ALA A 57 11.72 -10.26 -9.36
N ARG A 58 11.21 -9.72 -8.24
CA ARG A 58 11.10 -8.25 -8.04
C ARG A 58 12.45 -7.60 -7.75
N ILE A 59 13.31 -8.29 -7.01
CA ILE A 59 14.69 -7.85 -6.77
C ILE A 59 15.41 -7.74 -8.11
N ASP A 60 15.38 -8.81 -8.92
CA ASP A 60 16.06 -8.86 -10.23
C ASP A 60 15.52 -7.81 -11.20
N ARG A 61 14.19 -7.62 -11.23
CA ARG A 61 13.53 -6.73 -12.21
C ARG A 61 13.59 -5.26 -11.83
N PHE A 62 13.46 -4.93 -10.55
CA PHE A 62 13.24 -3.54 -10.10
C PHE A 62 14.27 -3.05 -9.07
N GLY A 63 15.24 -3.89 -8.72
CA GLY A 63 16.20 -3.61 -7.66
C GLY A 63 15.56 -3.50 -6.27
N MET A 64 14.40 -4.14 -6.04
CA MET A 64 13.73 -4.13 -4.75
C MET A 64 14.69 -4.55 -3.63
N CYS A 65 14.74 -3.81 -2.52
CA CYS A 65 15.62 -4.03 -1.38
C CYS A 65 17.11 -4.08 -1.79
N THR A 66 17.52 -3.20 -2.72
CA THR A 66 18.92 -3.01 -3.12
C THR A 66 19.21 -1.54 -3.43
N LYS A 67 20.50 -1.18 -3.51
CA LYS A 67 20.93 0.13 -4.02
C LYS A 67 20.52 0.45 -5.47
N ASN A 68 20.09 -0.56 -6.22
CA ASN A 68 19.65 -0.41 -7.62
C ASN A 68 18.13 -0.17 -7.74
N ARG A 69 17.43 0.08 -6.63
CA ARG A 69 15.99 0.29 -6.61
C ARG A 69 15.56 1.36 -7.62
N GLU A 70 14.73 0.94 -8.56
CA GLU A 70 14.06 1.85 -9.49
C GLU A 70 12.88 2.56 -8.82
N VAL A 71 12.92 3.88 -8.68
CA VAL A 71 11.90 4.62 -7.92
C VAL A 71 10.81 5.24 -8.80
N LEU A 72 10.94 5.18 -10.13
CA LEU A 72 9.98 5.75 -11.08
C LEU A 72 9.30 4.65 -11.90
N ASP A 73 7.98 4.78 -12.07
CA ASP A 73 7.18 3.93 -12.95
C ASP A 73 5.96 4.68 -13.47
N LYS A 74 5.48 4.35 -14.66
CA LYS A 74 4.25 4.90 -15.25
C LYS A 74 3.16 3.85 -15.39
N GLU A 75 3.49 2.57 -15.25
CA GLU A 75 2.57 1.48 -15.51
C GLU A 75 1.49 1.38 -14.41
N THR A 76 0.23 1.37 -14.84
CA THR A 76 -0.90 0.98 -14.00
C THR A 76 -0.97 -0.54 -13.95
N PHE A 77 -1.01 -1.12 -12.75
CA PHE A 77 -1.08 -2.57 -12.56
C PHE A 77 -2.51 -3.05 -12.32
N VAL A 78 -3.27 -2.29 -11.54
CA VAL A 78 -4.67 -2.58 -11.18
C VAL A 78 -5.51 -1.31 -11.26
N LEU A 79 -6.81 -1.45 -11.48
CA LEU A 79 -7.69 -0.29 -11.58
C LEU A 79 -7.77 0.49 -10.26
N PHE A 80 -7.87 -0.21 -9.13
CA PHE A 80 -8.09 0.40 -7.80
C PHE A 80 -6.95 0.16 -6.81
N GLY A 81 -5.70 0.06 -7.24
CA GLY A 81 -4.57 -0.09 -6.32
C GLY A 81 -4.25 1.20 -5.56
N ALA A 82 -3.60 1.08 -4.40
CA ALA A 82 -3.33 2.24 -3.54
C ALA A 82 -2.45 3.29 -4.25
N SER A 83 -1.41 2.85 -4.96
CA SER A 83 -0.55 3.73 -5.75
C SER A 83 -1.28 4.33 -6.95
N GLU A 84 -2.18 3.59 -7.60
CA GLU A 84 -3.02 4.13 -8.68
C GLU A 84 -4.02 5.17 -8.19
N LEU A 85 -4.64 4.96 -7.04
CA LEU A 85 -5.57 5.93 -6.43
C LEU A 85 -4.82 7.20 -5.97
N MET A 86 -3.64 7.06 -5.36
CA MET A 86 -2.79 8.21 -5.02
C MET A 86 -2.29 8.96 -6.26
N THR A 87 -1.87 8.24 -7.31
CA THR A 87 -1.49 8.81 -8.61
C THR A 87 -2.63 9.64 -9.19
N THR A 88 -3.84 9.09 -9.21
CA THR A 88 -5.06 9.79 -9.64
C THR A 88 -5.26 11.04 -8.79
N GLY A 89 -5.21 10.90 -7.46
CA GLY A 89 -5.40 12.02 -6.55
C GLY A 89 -4.40 13.15 -6.73
N LEU A 90 -3.13 12.85 -7.06
CA LEU A 90 -2.11 13.85 -7.39
C LEU A 90 -2.44 14.54 -8.72
N ARG A 91 -2.80 13.77 -9.76
CA ARG A 91 -3.14 14.33 -11.08
C ARG A 91 -4.38 15.22 -11.05
N THR A 92 -5.39 14.86 -10.26
CA THR A 92 -6.63 15.64 -10.12
C THR A 92 -6.55 16.72 -9.05
N GLY A 93 -5.42 16.87 -8.35
CA GLY A 93 -5.23 17.87 -7.29
C GLY A 93 -6.07 17.62 -6.04
N ARG A 94 -6.58 16.39 -5.85
CA ARG A 94 -7.24 15.96 -4.61
C ARG A 94 -6.25 15.83 -3.46
N ILE A 95 -5.04 15.41 -3.78
CA ILE A 95 -3.89 15.41 -2.87
C ILE A 95 -2.73 16.17 -3.50
N ASP A 96 -1.88 16.77 -2.67
CA ASP A 96 -0.69 17.55 -3.09
C ASP A 96 0.63 16.85 -2.76
N ALA A 97 0.60 15.85 -1.87
CA ALA A 97 1.70 14.97 -1.54
C ALA A 97 1.19 13.62 -1.04
N ALA A 98 2.07 12.60 -1.05
CA ALA A 98 1.85 11.32 -0.42
C ALA A 98 3.03 10.94 0.48
N VAL A 99 2.73 10.47 1.69
CA VAL A 99 3.68 9.92 2.66
C VAL A 99 3.58 8.40 2.56
N ILE A 100 4.63 7.76 2.04
CA ILE A 100 4.66 6.33 1.75
C ILE A 100 5.93 5.66 2.27
N ALA A 101 5.87 4.34 2.46
CA ALA A 101 7.02 3.51 2.77
C ALA A 101 7.83 3.20 1.50
N CYS A 102 9.16 3.27 1.59
CA CYS A 102 10.08 2.95 0.51
C CYS A 102 11.23 2.07 1.00
N ASP A 103 11.43 0.93 0.33
CA ASP A 103 12.57 0.07 0.55
C ASP A 103 13.85 0.81 0.15
N GLY A 104 14.90 0.71 0.97
CA GLY A 104 16.11 1.48 0.73
C GLY A 104 16.05 2.95 1.14
N ALA A 105 14.94 3.48 1.66
CA ALA A 105 14.85 4.90 2.01
C ALA A 105 14.06 5.21 3.29
N GLY A 106 13.19 4.32 3.76
CA GLY A 106 12.38 4.61 4.92
C GLY A 106 11.03 5.24 4.54
N THR A 107 10.54 6.16 5.37
CA THR A 107 9.42 7.04 4.98
C THR A 107 9.87 8.08 3.97
N ALA A 108 9.13 8.17 2.86
CA ALA A 108 9.32 9.16 1.81
C ALA A 108 8.06 10.01 1.61
N ILE A 109 8.25 11.29 1.33
CA ILE A 109 7.23 12.23 0.90
C ILE A 109 7.40 12.42 -0.60
N VAL A 110 6.37 12.12 -1.38
CA VAL A 110 6.42 12.11 -2.84
C VAL A 110 5.27 12.93 -3.42
N ARG A 111 5.50 13.54 -4.58
CA ARG A 111 4.52 14.44 -5.22
C ARG A 111 4.29 14.16 -6.70
N SER A 112 5.15 13.36 -7.33
CA SER A 112 4.94 12.93 -8.71
C SER A 112 4.20 11.60 -8.75
N PRO A 113 3.20 11.47 -9.64
CA PRO A 113 2.56 10.19 -9.93
C PRO A 113 3.55 9.06 -10.20
N GLU A 114 4.62 9.34 -10.93
CA GLU A 114 5.61 8.35 -11.31
C GLU A 114 6.40 7.80 -10.13
N LEU A 115 6.70 8.65 -9.16
CA LEU A 115 7.42 8.27 -7.94
C LEU A 115 6.51 7.50 -6.99
N VAL A 116 5.24 7.90 -6.88
CA VAL A 116 4.21 7.13 -6.16
C VAL A 116 4.08 5.72 -6.73
N GLN A 117 3.96 5.60 -8.06
CA GLN A 117 3.77 4.31 -8.71
C GLN A 117 5.04 3.46 -8.66
N GLY A 118 6.21 4.04 -8.92
CA GLY A 118 7.48 3.32 -8.90
C GLY A 118 7.86 2.79 -7.52
N ILE A 119 7.56 3.53 -6.46
CA ILE A 119 7.74 3.07 -5.08
C ILE A 119 6.61 2.11 -4.69
N GLY A 120 5.37 2.60 -4.65
CA GLY A 120 4.24 1.90 -4.05
C GLY A 120 3.70 0.73 -4.88
N GLY A 121 3.66 0.84 -6.21
CA GLY A 121 3.08 -0.18 -7.08
C GLY A 121 3.87 -1.50 -7.11
N ARG A 122 5.14 -1.46 -6.65
CA ARG A 122 6.06 -2.61 -6.63
C ARG A 122 6.26 -3.18 -5.21
N MET A 123 5.74 -2.49 -4.21
CA MET A 123 6.00 -2.71 -2.78
C MET A 123 5.13 -3.81 -2.16
N SER A 124 5.65 -4.46 -1.12
CA SER A 124 4.88 -5.30 -0.18
C SER A 124 4.83 -4.62 1.20
N GLY A 125 4.21 -5.21 2.23
CA GLY A 125 4.14 -4.57 3.54
C GLY A 125 5.55 -4.39 4.15
N LEU A 126 6.13 -3.19 4.08
CA LEU A 126 7.50 -2.95 4.54
C LEU A 126 7.53 -2.81 6.06
N VAL A 127 8.18 -3.77 6.75
CA VAL A 127 8.31 -3.78 8.21
C VAL A 127 9.55 -3.00 8.64
N SER A 128 10.68 -3.28 8.00
CA SER A 128 11.95 -2.57 8.24
C SER A 128 12.82 -2.56 6.99
N THR A 129 13.76 -1.62 6.94
CA THR A 129 14.60 -1.41 5.76
C THR A 129 15.93 -0.78 6.14
N THR A 130 16.98 -1.09 5.38
CA THR A 130 18.26 -0.39 5.47
C THR A 130 18.29 0.75 4.44
N PRO A 131 18.67 1.99 4.81
CA PRO A 131 18.73 3.10 3.87
C PRO A 131 19.94 2.98 2.94
N TYR A 132 19.73 3.18 1.64
CA TYR A 132 20.77 3.27 0.62
C TYR A 132 20.90 4.71 0.12
N PRO A 133 22.11 5.32 0.19
CA PRO A 133 22.35 6.66 -0.35
C PRO A 133 21.91 6.81 -1.81
N GLU A 134 22.11 5.78 -2.65
CA GLU A 134 21.75 5.79 -4.06
C GLU A 134 20.24 5.80 -4.29
N VAL A 135 19.47 5.14 -3.44
CA VAL A 135 18.00 5.13 -3.52
C VAL A 135 17.45 6.47 -3.05
N ILE A 136 17.99 6.99 -1.94
CA ILE A 136 17.64 8.31 -1.41
C ILE A 136 17.91 9.40 -2.46
N ALA A 137 19.10 9.38 -3.09
CA ALA A 137 19.46 10.34 -4.13
C ALA A 137 18.45 10.32 -5.29
N ARG A 138 18.10 9.14 -5.82
CA ARG A 138 17.11 9.02 -6.90
C ARG A 138 15.73 9.57 -6.50
N ILE A 139 15.30 9.36 -5.26
CA ILE A 139 14.03 9.91 -4.76
C ILE A 139 14.08 11.44 -4.74
N GLU A 140 15.17 12.02 -4.23
CA GLU A 140 15.31 13.48 -4.12
C GLU A 140 15.51 14.17 -5.47
N GLU A 141 16.28 13.57 -6.38
CA GLU A 141 16.41 14.01 -7.77
C GLU A 141 15.07 13.99 -8.51
N ALA A 142 14.20 13.03 -8.19
CA ALA A 142 12.82 12.96 -8.69
C ALA A 142 11.84 13.92 -7.97
N GLY A 143 12.33 14.77 -7.06
CA GLY A 143 11.52 15.76 -6.34
C GLY A 143 10.76 15.24 -5.13
N GLY A 144 11.11 14.03 -4.65
CA GLY A 144 10.67 13.50 -3.36
C GLY A 144 11.54 13.98 -2.21
N PHE A 145 11.18 13.57 -0.99
CA PHE A 145 11.93 13.87 0.24
C PHE A 145 11.96 12.65 1.14
N VAL A 146 13.14 12.29 1.65
CA VAL A 146 13.31 11.16 2.58
C VAL A 146 13.40 11.67 4.01
N VAL A 147 12.51 11.18 4.87
CA VAL A 147 12.33 11.69 6.25
C VAL A 147 13.54 11.42 7.13
N ASN A 148 14.03 10.18 7.15
CA ASN A 148 15.20 9.80 7.94
C ASN A 148 16.23 9.05 7.09
N LYS A 149 17.14 9.81 6.48
CA LYS A 149 18.20 9.31 5.60
C LYS A 149 19.23 8.42 6.30
N LYS A 150 19.36 8.54 7.62
CA LYS A 150 20.39 7.84 8.39
C LYS A 150 19.95 6.44 8.80
N THR A 151 18.68 6.28 9.18
CA THR A 151 18.18 5.01 9.72
C THR A 151 17.14 4.34 8.84
N GLY A 152 16.54 5.03 7.87
CA GLY A 152 15.45 4.47 7.05
C GLY A 152 14.20 4.15 7.88
N ALA A 153 13.94 4.86 8.98
CA ALA A 153 12.80 4.59 9.84
C ALA A 153 11.45 4.70 9.11
N MET A 154 10.54 3.78 9.42
CA MET A 154 9.12 3.87 9.06
C MET A 154 8.41 4.77 10.09
N ASP A 155 8.19 6.04 9.74
CA ASP A 155 7.55 7.03 10.60
C ASP A 155 6.59 7.94 9.80
N ALA A 156 5.34 7.50 9.71
CA ALA A 156 4.30 8.22 8.98
C ALA A 156 3.95 9.57 9.64
N LEU A 157 4.00 9.67 10.97
CA LEU A 157 3.72 10.91 11.69
C LEU A 157 4.79 11.97 11.43
N ALA A 158 6.07 11.59 11.45
CA ALA A 158 7.17 12.47 11.06
C ALA A 158 7.08 12.86 9.58
N GLY A 159 6.68 11.94 8.69
CA GLY A 159 6.41 12.24 7.29
C GLY A 159 5.30 13.29 7.10
N LEU A 160 4.20 13.16 7.83
CA LEU A 160 3.10 14.14 7.81
C LEU A 160 3.51 15.49 8.41
N ALA A 161 4.24 15.47 9.54
CA ALA A 161 4.78 16.68 10.15
C ALA A 161 5.66 17.44 9.15
N LYS A 162 6.56 16.72 8.51
CA LYS A 162 7.47 17.31 7.53
C LYS A 162 6.75 17.78 6.27
N ALA A 163 5.75 17.05 5.79
CA ALA A 163 4.94 17.48 4.66
C ALA A 163 4.21 18.80 4.97
N LYS A 164 3.69 18.95 6.19
CA LYS A 164 3.06 20.20 6.66
C LYS A 164 4.07 21.35 6.75
N GLU A 165 5.28 21.13 7.27
CA GLU A 165 6.35 22.14 7.29
C GLU A 165 6.71 22.62 5.87
N MET A 166 6.66 21.72 4.89
CA MET A 166 6.89 22.03 3.48
C MET A 166 5.71 22.74 2.81
N GLY A 167 4.60 22.96 3.53
CA GLY A 167 3.42 23.68 3.04
C GLY A 167 2.37 22.80 2.36
N TRP A 168 2.49 21.48 2.42
CA TRP A 168 1.50 20.55 1.85
C TRP A 168 0.32 20.38 2.82
N THR A 169 -0.90 20.43 2.28
CA THR A 169 -2.12 20.51 3.09
C THR A 169 -3.09 19.37 2.83
N LYS A 170 -2.99 18.71 1.67
CA LYS A 170 -3.84 17.59 1.26
C LYS A 170 -2.97 16.35 1.08
N VAL A 171 -2.42 15.86 2.18
CA VAL A 171 -1.43 14.79 2.17
C VAL A 171 -2.11 13.43 2.29
N ALA A 172 -1.86 12.54 1.34
CA ALA A 172 -2.19 11.12 1.50
C ALA A 172 -1.14 10.42 2.36
N VAL A 173 -1.54 9.43 3.14
CA VAL A 173 -0.63 8.62 3.93
C VAL A 173 -1.07 7.17 3.92
N THR A 174 -0.13 6.25 3.67
CA THR A 174 -0.39 4.82 3.74
C THR A 174 -0.05 4.30 5.13
N ILE A 175 -0.93 3.47 5.68
CA ILE A 175 -0.67 2.69 6.91
C ILE A 175 -0.85 1.21 6.62
N ALA A 176 0.05 0.38 7.12
CA ALA A 176 -0.07 -1.07 7.01
C ALA A 176 -0.99 -1.62 8.10
N GLY A 177 -1.60 -2.79 7.86
CA GLY A 177 -2.45 -3.47 8.85
C GLY A 177 -1.78 -3.70 10.19
N PHE A 178 -0.50 -4.06 10.20
CA PHE A 178 0.27 -4.28 11.43
C PHE A 178 0.60 -2.97 12.18
N GLN A 179 0.17 -1.82 11.67
CA GLN A 179 0.26 -0.49 12.28
C GLN A 179 -1.14 0.14 12.44
N HIS A 180 -2.21 -0.66 12.50
CA HIS A 180 -3.59 -0.15 12.44
C HIS A 180 -3.91 0.91 13.51
N GLU A 181 -3.30 0.84 14.69
CA GLU A 181 -3.49 1.82 15.78
C GLU A 181 -3.07 3.24 15.38
N LEU A 182 -2.08 3.36 14.49
CA LEU A 182 -1.57 4.63 13.99
C LEU A 182 -2.63 5.42 13.21
N ALA A 183 -3.68 4.77 12.71
CA ALA A 183 -4.76 5.42 11.98
C ALA A 183 -5.46 6.50 12.82
N GLU A 184 -5.77 6.17 14.07
CA GLU A 184 -6.48 7.09 14.98
C GLU A 184 -5.57 8.22 15.43
N GLU A 185 -4.29 7.94 15.70
CA GLU A 185 -3.29 8.95 16.02
C GLU A 185 -3.11 9.96 14.88
N ILE A 186 -2.95 9.45 13.64
CA ILE A 186 -2.86 10.30 12.44
C ILE A 186 -4.12 11.12 12.28
N ARG A 187 -5.32 10.52 12.42
CA ARG A 187 -6.58 11.25 12.25
C ARG A 187 -6.72 12.36 13.29
N ALA A 188 -6.28 12.13 14.53
CA ALA A 188 -6.30 13.15 15.58
C ALA A 188 -5.32 14.30 15.31
N ALA A 189 -4.09 13.98 14.90
CA ALA A 189 -3.05 14.99 14.66
C ALA A 189 -3.19 15.73 13.32
N TYR A 190 -3.72 15.04 12.30
CA TYR A 190 -3.87 15.53 10.93
C TYR A 190 -5.29 15.23 10.39
N PRO A 191 -6.33 15.95 10.86
CA PRO A 191 -7.72 15.66 10.48
C PRO A 191 -8.03 15.69 8.98
N ASN A 192 -7.23 16.42 8.20
CA ASN A 192 -7.38 16.56 6.75
C ASN A 192 -6.49 15.59 5.94
N ALA A 193 -5.65 14.78 6.59
CA ALA A 193 -4.88 13.77 5.89
C ALA A 193 -5.82 12.73 5.27
N LEU A 194 -5.50 12.29 4.06
CA LEU A 194 -6.18 11.18 3.41
C LEU A 194 -5.49 9.87 3.84
N ILE A 195 -6.11 9.12 4.74
CA ILE A 195 -5.54 7.91 5.32
C ILE A 195 -5.94 6.70 4.49
N ILE A 196 -4.94 5.97 3.99
CA ILE A 196 -5.11 4.79 3.14
C ILE A 196 -4.57 3.57 3.88
N ALA A 197 -5.46 2.69 4.33
CA ALA A 197 -5.10 1.44 4.97
C ALA A 197 -4.84 0.35 3.93
N VAL A 198 -3.61 -0.17 3.91
CA VAL A 198 -3.12 -1.22 3.01
C VAL A 198 -2.57 -2.40 3.80
N HIS A 199 -2.33 -3.55 3.17
CA HIS A 199 -1.79 -4.73 3.84
C HIS A 199 -2.54 -5.08 5.14
N THR A 200 -3.88 -5.05 5.12
CA THR A 200 -4.69 -5.15 6.34
C THR A 200 -5.00 -6.57 6.78
N SER A 201 -4.42 -7.59 6.14
CA SER A 201 -4.68 -9.00 6.47
C SER A 201 -4.33 -9.33 7.93
N SER A 202 -3.36 -8.61 8.51
CA SER A 202 -2.91 -8.80 9.89
C SER A 202 -3.88 -8.26 10.95
N VAL A 203 -4.90 -7.51 10.56
CA VAL A 203 -5.91 -6.98 11.50
C VAL A 203 -6.87 -8.10 11.86
N ALA A 204 -6.71 -8.63 13.08
CA ALA A 204 -7.25 -9.92 13.51
C ALA A 204 -8.45 -9.81 14.47
N SER A 205 -9.00 -8.61 14.68
CA SER A 205 -10.20 -8.41 15.51
C SER A 205 -11.19 -7.46 14.82
N LEU A 206 -12.49 -7.67 15.09
CA LEU A 206 -13.54 -6.76 14.59
C LEU A 206 -13.41 -5.37 15.21
N GLU A 207 -13.02 -5.28 16.47
CA GLU A 207 -12.84 -4.01 17.17
C GLU A 207 -11.75 -3.15 16.51
N ASP A 208 -10.56 -3.71 16.28
CA ASP A 208 -9.46 -3.01 15.62
C ASP A 208 -9.82 -2.65 14.17
N ALA A 209 -10.52 -3.54 13.48
CA ALA A 209 -10.99 -3.29 12.12
C ALA A 209 -11.99 -2.13 12.06
N LEU A 210 -12.91 -2.01 13.03
CA LEU A 210 -13.85 -0.90 13.12
C LEU A 210 -13.15 0.43 13.42
N ARG A 211 -12.17 0.43 14.33
CA ARG A 211 -11.34 1.61 14.64
C ARG A 211 -10.55 2.07 13.41
N LEU A 212 -9.89 1.13 12.73
CA LEU A 212 -9.16 1.38 11.48
C LEU A 212 -10.07 1.96 10.39
N ALA A 213 -11.23 1.33 10.15
CA ALA A 213 -12.17 1.75 9.11
C ALA A 213 -12.75 3.15 9.37
N LYS A 214 -13.04 3.47 10.65
CA LYS A 214 -13.55 4.78 11.06
C LYS A 214 -12.50 5.89 10.92
N ALA A 215 -11.23 5.59 11.18
CA ALA A 215 -10.15 6.57 11.07
C ALA A 215 -9.70 6.79 9.61
N SER A 216 -9.85 5.78 8.75
CA SER A 216 -9.35 5.78 7.37
C SER A 216 -10.34 6.38 6.35
N ASP A 217 -9.83 6.73 5.17
CA ASP A 217 -10.63 7.21 4.02
C ASP A 217 -10.77 6.14 2.92
N LEU A 218 -9.71 5.35 2.73
CA LEU A 218 -9.64 4.24 1.80
C LEU A 218 -9.11 3.02 2.55
N VAL A 219 -9.85 1.92 2.53
CA VAL A 219 -9.51 0.69 3.26
C VAL A 219 -9.46 -0.48 2.30
N PHE A 220 -8.26 -1.01 2.07
CA PHE A 220 -8.05 -2.22 1.29
C PHE A 220 -8.18 -3.42 2.20
N SER A 221 -9.24 -4.23 2.08
CA SER A 221 -9.54 -5.25 3.10
C SER A 221 -8.59 -6.45 3.11
N CYS A 222 -7.83 -6.65 2.03
CA CYS A 222 -6.95 -7.80 1.84
C CYS A 222 -7.66 -9.13 2.21
N ALA A 223 -7.01 -10.01 2.97
CA ALA A 223 -7.57 -11.29 3.41
C ALA A 223 -8.26 -11.24 4.78
N SER A 224 -8.31 -10.08 5.44
CA SER A 224 -8.95 -9.98 6.77
C SER A 224 -10.47 -9.98 6.62
N LYS A 225 -11.14 -10.98 7.22
CA LYS A 225 -12.62 -11.01 7.26
C LYS A 225 -13.17 -9.84 8.08
N TYR A 226 -12.46 -9.47 9.15
CA TYR A 226 -12.84 -8.39 10.06
C TYR A 226 -12.79 -7.03 9.37
N VAL A 227 -11.71 -6.75 8.62
CA VAL A 227 -11.60 -5.49 7.87
C VAL A 227 -12.61 -5.43 6.74
N ARG A 228 -12.88 -6.55 6.07
CA ARG A 228 -13.92 -6.61 5.03
C ARG A 228 -15.31 -6.29 5.60
N GLU A 229 -15.67 -6.84 6.77
CA GLU A 229 -16.93 -6.55 7.44
C GLU A 229 -17.00 -5.09 7.92
N ALA A 230 -15.99 -4.65 8.66
CA ALA A 230 -15.93 -3.31 9.25
C ALA A 230 -15.97 -2.21 8.19
N ALA A 231 -15.11 -2.28 7.17
CA ALA A 231 -15.04 -1.27 6.12
C ALA A 231 -16.32 -1.23 5.27
N ALA A 232 -16.93 -2.38 4.99
CA ALA A 232 -18.18 -2.43 4.24
C ALA A 232 -19.36 -1.81 4.99
N SER A 233 -19.38 -1.89 6.34
CA SER A 233 -20.44 -1.31 7.16
C SER A 233 -20.56 0.21 7.06
N CYS A 234 -19.47 0.90 6.70
CA CYS A 234 -19.41 2.37 6.56
C CYS A 234 -19.00 2.83 5.15
N ALA A 235 -18.84 1.91 4.20
CA ALA A 235 -18.40 2.23 2.84
C ALA A 235 -19.45 3.04 2.07
N LEU A 236 -18.98 4.10 1.40
CA LEU A 236 -19.76 4.86 0.44
C LEU A 236 -19.62 4.33 -1.00
N VAL A 237 -18.51 3.64 -1.27
CA VAL A 237 -18.18 2.97 -2.55
C VAL A 237 -17.25 1.80 -2.27
N GLN A 238 -17.43 0.71 -3.00
CA GLN A 238 -16.45 -0.38 -3.10
C GLN A 238 -15.83 -0.37 -4.51
N GLY A 239 -14.50 -0.40 -4.58
CA GLY A 239 -13.74 -0.63 -5.81
C GLY A 239 -13.20 -2.05 -5.85
N GLY A 240 -13.47 -2.80 -6.94
CA GLY A 240 -13.06 -4.20 -7.09
C GLY A 240 -13.86 -5.17 -6.22
N VAL A 241 -13.66 -6.48 -6.41
CA VAL A 241 -14.39 -7.55 -5.68
C VAL A 241 -13.48 -8.56 -4.99
N GLY A 242 -12.38 -8.97 -5.65
CA GLY A 242 -11.47 -9.98 -5.11
C GLY A 242 -10.65 -9.46 -3.91
N VAL A 243 -9.86 -8.41 -4.14
CA VAL A 243 -9.18 -7.64 -3.09
C VAL A 243 -9.72 -6.21 -3.15
N PRO A 244 -10.86 -5.93 -2.50
CA PRO A 244 -11.58 -4.67 -2.67
C PRO A 244 -10.93 -3.55 -1.86
N VAL A 245 -11.13 -2.34 -2.35
CA VAL A 245 -10.97 -1.10 -1.58
C VAL A 245 -12.34 -0.53 -1.25
N PHE A 246 -12.51 -0.09 -0.01
CA PHE A 246 -13.71 0.59 0.46
C PHE A 246 -13.39 2.06 0.71
N ALA A 247 -14.15 2.96 0.09
CA ALA A 247 -14.12 4.37 0.46
C ALA A 247 -15.05 4.59 1.65
N THR A 248 -14.48 4.83 2.82
CA THR A 248 -15.20 5.02 4.10
C THR A 248 -15.46 6.51 4.41
N SER A 249 -14.97 7.40 3.55
CA SER A 249 -15.19 8.85 3.65
C SER A 249 -15.53 9.49 2.30
N LYS A 250 -16.03 10.73 2.33
CA LYS A 250 -16.28 11.51 1.10
C LYS A 250 -14.99 11.78 0.31
N PRO A 251 -13.86 12.21 0.91
CA PRO A 251 -12.58 12.32 0.21
C PRO A 251 -12.13 11.02 -0.48
N GLY A 252 -12.19 9.88 0.23
CA GLY A 252 -11.86 8.58 -0.36
C GLY A 252 -12.77 8.22 -1.54
N LYS A 253 -14.08 8.49 -1.42
CA LYS A 253 -15.05 8.27 -2.50
C LYS A 253 -14.70 9.09 -3.73
N MET A 254 -14.33 10.35 -3.56
CA MET A 254 -13.97 11.22 -4.70
C MET A 254 -12.78 10.69 -5.47
N ILE A 255 -11.77 10.13 -4.80
CA ILE A 255 -10.59 9.55 -5.47
C ILE A 255 -10.97 8.33 -6.31
N ILE A 256 -11.85 7.46 -5.80
CA ILE A 256 -12.36 6.33 -6.59
C ILE A 256 -13.15 6.85 -7.80
N MET A 257 -13.99 7.88 -7.63
CA MET A 257 -14.75 8.44 -8.75
C MET A 257 -13.85 9.10 -9.81
N ASP A 258 -12.84 9.86 -9.39
CA ASP A 258 -11.85 10.45 -10.29
C ASP A 258 -11.14 9.33 -11.09
N ARG A 259 -10.81 8.19 -10.45
CA ARG A 259 -10.22 7.03 -11.13
C ARG A 259 -11.16 6.40 -12.16
N LEU A 260 -12.46 6.37 -11.86
CA LEU A 260 -13.48 5.88 -12.80
C LEU A 260 -13.67 6.83 -14.00
N ILE A 261 -13.40 8.13 -13.83
CA ILE A 261 -13.43 9.11 -14.92
C ILE A 261 -12.17 8.97 -15.80
N GLU A 262 -11.00 8.71 -15.19
CA GLU A 262 -9.73 8.61 -15.92
C GLU A 262 -9.57 7.30 -16.73
N THR A 263 -10.27 6.23 -16.37
CA THR A 263 -10.08 4.91 -17.01
C THR A 263 -10.83 4.81 -18.35
N ASP A 264 -10.14 4.29 -19.38
CA ASP A 264 -10.76 3.92 -20.65
C ASP A 264 -11.45 2.53 -20.62
N GLN A 265 -11.27 1.77 -19.53
CA GLN A 265 -11.90 0.46 -19.37
C GLN A 265 -13.43 0.62 -19.17
N PRO A 266 -14.28 -0.19 -19.82
CA PRO A 266 -15.71 -0.19 -19.54
C PRO A 266 -16.02 -0.56 -18.07
N ILE A 267 -16.83 0.24 -17.39
CA ILE A 267 -17.20 0.03 -15.99
C ILE A 267 -18.73 -0.08 -15.83
N LEU A 268 -19.18 -1.07 -15.06
CA LEU A 268 -20.55 -1.15 -14.58
C LEU A 268 -20.68 -0.46 -13.22
N VAL A 269 -21.52 0.57 -13.14
CA VAL A 269 -21.91 1.20 -11.87
C VAL A 269 -23.36 0.83 -11.56
N LYS A 270 -23.58 0.12 -10.46
CA LYS A 270 -24.91 -0.25 -9.97
C LYS A 270 -25.02 -0.01 -8.47
N ASN A 271 -26.20 0.39 -8.01
CA ASN A 271 -26.51 0.40 -6.58
C ASN A 271 -26.63 -1.04 -6.07
N THR A 272 -26.09 -1.33 -4.89
CA THR A 272 -26.10 -2.65 -4.25
C THR A 272 -25.80 -2.52 -2.76
N ARG A 273 -26.10 -3.58 -1.99
CA ARG A 273 -25.55 -3.73 -0.64
C ARG A 273 -24.08 -4.14 -0.72
N LEU A 274 -23.27 -3.60 0.19
CA LEU A 274 -21.85 -3.92 0.33
C LEU A 274 -21.64 -4.83 1.55
N PRO A 275 -20.60 -5.69 1.55
CA PRO A 275 -19.63 -5.87 0.48
C PRO A 275 -20.16 -6.79 -0.63
N VAL A 276 -19.79 -6.50 -1.88
CA VAL A 276 -19.96 -7.46 -2.99
C VAL A 276 -18.76 -8.41 -3.00
N SER A 277 -19.00 -9.71 -2.87
CA SER A 277 -17.96 -10.75 -2.82
C SER A 277 -18.24 -11.97 -3.71
N ASP A 278 -19.45 -12.08 -4.27
CA ASP A 278 -19.92 -13.20 -5.09
C ASP A 278 -19.51 -13.10 -6.57
N MET A 279 -19.00 -11.95 -7.01
CA MET A 279 -18.65 -11.67 -8.40
C MET A 279 -17.18 -12.00 -8.77
N GLY A 280 -16.44 -12.69 -7.91
CA GLY A 280 -15.06 -13.06 -8.19
C GLY A 280 -14.44 -13.95 -7.12
N SER A 281 -13.27 -14.52 -7.41
CA SER A 281 -12.48 -15.18 -6.38
C SER A 281 -12.00 -14.15 -5.36
N ILE A 282 -11.88 -14.58 -4.11
CA ILE A 282 -11.36 -13.81 -2.98
C ILE A 282 -10.12 -14.50 -2.43
N PRO A 283 -9.32 -13.85 -1.54
CA PRO A 283 -8.31 -14.56 -0.79
C PRO A 283 -8.90 -15.74 -0.02
N ASP A 284 -8.18 -16.86 0.02
CA ASP A 284 -8.64 -18.09 0.66
C ASP A 284 -7.55 -18.70 1.57
N PRO A 285 -7.85 -18.97 2.84
CA PRO A 285 -9.03 -18.50 3.57
C PRO A 285 -9.05 -16.97 3.73
N LEU A 286 -10.23 -16.43 4.03
CA LEU A 286 -10.28 -15.15 4.77
C LEU A 286 -9.96 -15.45 6.24
N ILE A 287 -9.07 -14.66 6.81
CA ILE A 287 -8.54 -14.85 8.17
C ILE A 287 -9.14 -13.85 9.15
#